data_AF-A0A938SIB1-F1
#
_entry.id   AF-A0A938SIB1-F1
#
_cell.length_a   1.000
_cell.length_b   1.000
_cell.length_c   1.000
_cell.angle_alpha   90.00
_cell.angle_beta   90.00
_cell.angle_gamma   90.00
#
_symmetry.space_group_name_H-M   'P 1'
#
loop_
_entity.id
_entity.type
_entity.pdbx_description
1 polymer ?
#
loop_
_entity_poly.entity_id
_entity_poly.type
_entity_poly.pdbx_seq_one_letter_code
_entity_poly.pdbx_strand_id
1 'polypeptide(L)'
;MSLEHAVRAVHDLDSLLALLRDELRWPLDKSAALADSTFDWTPGELRVLPDHAARLKDGLVRQLRPLTPSQPWGVFFVEFSDGRVYRTALRQVLRGLVPSRRKDPDLQSWQRDNLLFICTTKECDRFTFAHFRGEKAPKAKLCTFGWERDDPYVRTLCEYNLPALGFPDDGGEDAPAWLAKWAKAF
;
A
#
# COMPACT_ATOMS: atom_id res chain seq x y z
N MET A 1 -11.21 6.96 -19.33
CA MET A 1 -10.59 5.64 -19.61
C MET A 1 -11.36 4.62 -18.77
N SER A 2 -11.47 3.33 -19.13
CA SER A 2 -12.04 2.38 -18.16
C SER A 2 -10.97 1.97 -17.17
N LEU A 3 -11.35 1.69 -15.92
CA LEU A 3 -10.42 1.26 -14.87
C LEU A 3 -9.62 0.02 -15.30
N GLU A 4 -10.21 -0.90 -16.07
CA GLU A 4 -9.51 -2.06 -16.62
C GLU A 4 -8.36 -1.66 -17.57
N HIS A 5 -8.57 -0.66 -18.43
CA HIS A 5 -7.50 -0.16 -19.30
C HIS A 5 -6.37 0.47 -18.48
N ALA A 6 -6.72 1.24 -17.43
CA ALA A 6 -5.72 1.84 -16.54
C ALA A 6 -4.91 0.76 -15.80
N VAL A 7 -5.57 -0.28 -15.27
CA VAL A 7 -4.91 -1.42 -14.61
C VAL A 7 -3.93 -2.12 -15.56
N ARG A 8 -4.32 -2.35 -16.82
CA ARG A 8 -3.46 -2.97 -17.84
C ARG A 8 -2.27 -2.08 -18.25
N ALA A 9 -2.38 -0.78 -18.08
CA ALA A 9 -1.30 0.16 -18.40
C ALA A 9 -0.22 0.25 -17.29
N VAL A 10 -0.49 -0.29 -16.09
CA VAL A 10 0.48 -0.27 -14.98
C VAL A 10 1.63 -1.23 -15.26
N HIS A 11 2.85 -0.71 -15.22
CA HIS A 11 4.08 -1.46 -15.50
C HIS A 11 5.24 -1.16 -14.55
N ASP A 12 5.07 -0.20 -13.65
CA ASP A 12 6.00 0.22 -12.60
C ASP A 12 5.23 0.96 -11.49
N LEU A 13 5.92 1.46 -10.46
CA LEU A 13 5.25 2.17 -9.38
C LEU A 13 4.77 3.57 -9.78
N ASP A 14 5.41 4.25 -10.72
CA ASP A 14 4.99 5.59 -11.14
C ASP A 14 3.68 5.52 -11.96
N SER A 15 3.55 4.54 -12.85
CA SER A 15 2.28 4.23 -13.53
C SER A 15 1.20 3.73 -12.57
N LEU A 16 1.57 3.06 -11.48
CA LEU A 16 0.62 2.73 -10.41
C LEU A 16 0.16 3.99 -9.67
N LEU A 17 1.06 4.92 -9.34
CA LEU A 17 0.69 6.21 -8.74
C LEU A 17 -0.25 7.00 -9.66
N ALA A 18 -0.01 6.98 -10.97
CA ALA A 18 -0.91 7.59 -11.94
C ALA A 18 -2.32 6.97 -11.88
N LEU A 19 -2.45 5.64 -11.77
CA LEU A 19 -3.74 4.98 -11.57
C LEU A 19 -4.42 5.42 -10.26
N LEU A 20 -3.69 5.43 -9.14
CA LEU A 20 -4.24 5.85 -7.84
C LEU A 20 -4.71 7.31 -7.88
N ARG A 21 -3.97 8.17 -8.56
CA ARG A 21 -4.28 9.59 -8.74
C ARG A 21 -5.48 9.80 -9.66
N ASP A 22 -5.43 9.25 -10.87
CA ASP A 22 -6.36 9.62 -11.94
C ASP A 22 -7.68 8.85 -11.85
N GLU A 23 -7.62 7.55 -11.53
CA GLU A 23 -8.81 6.69 -11.48
C GLU A 23 -9.39 6.59 -10.07
N LEU A 24 -8.52 6.53 -9.03
CA LEU A 24 -8.97 6.49 -7.64
C LEU A 24 -9.03 7.87 -6.97
N ARG A 25 -8.71 8.95 -7.70
CA ARG A 25 -8.79 10.35 -7.26
C ARG A 25 -7.95 10.67 -6.02
N TRP A 26 -6.86 9.96 -5.79
CA TRP A 26 -5.95 10.29 -4.68
C TRP A 26 -5.33 11.67 -4.93
N PRO A 27 -5.27 12.56 -3.91
CA PRO A 27 -4.71 13.91 -4.04
C PRO A 27 -3.18 13.86 -4.06
N LEU A 28 -2.63 13.26 -5.11
CA LEU A 28 -1.21 13.14 -5.38
C LEU A 28 -0.77 14.18 -6.40
N ASP A 29 0.41 14.75 -6.19
CA ASP A 29 0.99 15.72 -7.12
C ASP A 29 1.29 15.08 -8.47
N LYS A 30 0.84 15.72 -9.56
CA LYS A 30 0.97 15.15 -10.91
C LYS A 30 2.40 14.96 -11.38
N SER A 31 3.32 15.76 -10.86
CA SER A 31 4.74 15.79 -11.24
C SER A 31 5.66 15.12 -10.22
N ALA A 32 5.14 14.66 -9.08
CA ALA A 32 5.97 14.06 -8.05
C ALA A 32 6.33 12.63 -8.44
N ALA A 33 7.63 12.30 -8.42
CA ALA A 33 8.05 10.91 -8.48
C ALA A 33 7.65 10.20 -7.17
N LEU A 34 7.65 8.87 -7.19
CA LEU A 34 7.42 8.10 -5.98
C LEU A 34 8.36 8.48 -4.83
N ALA A 35 9.65 8.72 -5.12
CA ALA A 35 10.64 9.10 -4.11
C ALA A 35 10.28 10.42 -3.39
N ASP A 36 9.72 11.39 -4.12
CA ASP A 36 9.29 12.68 -3.56
C ASP A 36 8.03 12.53 -2.70
N SER A 37 7.16 11.59 -3.08
CA SER A 37 5.87 11.34 -2.44
C SER A 37 5.96 10.43 -1.22
N THR A 38 7.15 9.91 -0.89
CA THR A 38 7.31 8.87 0.13
C THR A 38 8.39 9.19 1.16
N PHE A 39 8.37 8.43 2.25
CA PHE A 39 9.44 8.32 3.23
C PHE A 39 9.96 6.90 3.25
N ASP A 40 11.28 6.75 3.23
CA ASP A 40 11.90 5.43 3.31
C ASP A 40 11.99 4.94 4.76
N TRP A 41 11.77 3.64 4.91
CA TRP A 41 12.01 2.88 6.12
C TRP A 41 13.08 1.84 5.86
N THR A 42 14.18 1.94 6.60
CA THR A 42 15.29 1.01 6.52
C THR A 42 15.01 -0.27 7.32
N PRO A 43 15.71 -1.38 7.03
CA PRO A 43 15.61 -2.62 7.81
C PRO A 43 15.86 -2.41 9.31
N GLY A 44 16.80 -1.51 9.65
CA GLY A 44 17.15 -1.18 11.03
C GLY A 44 16.02 -0.47 11.77
N GLU A 45 15.36 0.50 11.13
CA GLU A 45 14.22 1.22 11.70
C GLU A 45 12.99 0.32 11.89
N LEU A 46 12.79 -0.63 10.98
CA LEU A 46 11.73 -1.63 11.06
C LEU A 46 12.10 -2.83 11.93
N ARG A 47 13.36 -2.94 12.37
CA ARG A 47 13.88 -4.13 13.09
C ARG A 47 13.60 -5.43 12.34
N VAL A 48 13.65 -5.38 11.01
CA VAL A 48 13.42 -6.53 10.14
C VAL A 48 14.71 -7.35 10.11
N LEU A 49 14.60 -8.66 10.32
CA LEU A 49 15.75 -9.56 10.27
C LEU A 49 16.38 -9.57 8.87
N PRO A 50 17.72 -9.73 8.74
CA PRO A 50 18.43 -9.69 7.46
C PRO A 50 17.81 -10.58 6.37
N ASP A 51 17.43 -11.82 6.71
CA ASP A 51 16.83 -12.78 5.77
C ASP A 51 15.49 -12.32 5.18
N HIS A 52 14.75 -11.48 5.90
CA HIS A 52 13.51 -10.88 5.44
C HIS A 52 13.77 -9.58 4.67
N ALA A 53 14.74 -8.78 5.12
CA ALA A 53 15.15 -7.57 4.43
C ALA A 53 15.74 -7.85 3.04
N ALA A 54 16.51 -8.94 2.88
CA ALA A 54 17.07 -9.37 1.61
C ALA A 54 16.01 -9.71 0.54
N ARG A 55 14.76 -9.95 0.96
CA ARG A 55 13.62 -10.19 0.05
C ARG A 55 12.97 -8.90 -0.44
N LEU A 56 13.33 -7.76 0.15
CA LEU A 56 12.86 -6.44 -0.27
C LEU A 56 13.90 -5.82 -1.20
N LYS A 57 13.45 -5.11 -2.22
CA LYS A 57 14.32 -4.33 -3.09
C LYS A 57 15.01 -3.25 -2.26
N ASP A 58 16.33 -3.23 -2.31
CA ASP A 58 17.21 -2.36 -1.50
C ASP A 58 17.02 -2.49 0.02
N GLY A 59 16.27 -3.49 0.49
CA GLY A 59 15.87 -3.62 1.89
C GLY A 59 14.84 -2.58 2.37
N LEU A 60 14.30 -1.75 1.48
CA LEU A 60 13.49 -0.59 1.86
C LEU A 60 11.99 -0.89 1.83
N VAL A 61 11.26 -0.16 2.67
CA VAL A 61 9.80 -0.01 2.58
C VAL A 61 9.51 1.46 2.46
N ARG A 62 8.74 1.87 1.45
CA ARG A 62 8.41 3.30 1.26
C ARG A 62 7.03 3.57 1.79
N GLN A 63 6.89 4.53 2.68
CA GLN A 63 5.61 4.98 3.18
C GLN A 63 5.16 6.19 2.38
N LEU A 64 3.95 6.16 1.84
CA LEU A 64 3.37 7.35 1.22
C LEU A 64 3.19 8.45 2.27
N ARG A 65 3.52 9.69 1.90
CA ARG A 65 3.18 10.86 2.71
C ARG A 65 1.66 10.91 2.92
N PRO A 66 1.17 11.37 4.10
CA PRO A 66 -0.26 11.52 4.31
C PRO A 66 -0.89 12.40 3.22
N LEU A 67 -1.95 11.91 2.60
CA LEU A 67 -2.80 12.61 1.65
C LEU A 67 -3.55 13.77 2.33
N THR A 68 -3.90 13.58 3.61
CA THR A 68 -4.49 14.60 4.47
C THR A 68 -3.93 14.51 5.89
N PRO A 69 -3.96 15.59 6.70
CA PRO A 69 -3.46 15.57 8.08
C PRO A 69 -4.23 14.62 9.01
N SER A 70 -5.48 14.30 8.70
CA SER A 70 -6.36 13.41 9.48
C SER A 70 -6.47 12.00 8.89
N GLN A 71 -5.58 11.65 7.94
CA GLN A 71 -5.67 10.39 7.22
C GLN A 71 -5.63 9.18 8.19
N PRO A 72 -6.69 8.34 8.20
CA PRO A 72 -6.78 7.25 9.16
C PRO A 72 -5.98 6.02 8.72
N TRP A 73 -5.56 5.95 7.45
CA TRP A 73 -4.80 4.84 6.84
C TRP A 73 -3.32 5.14 6.63
N GLY A 74 -2.42 4.22 6.96
CA GLY A 74 -1.03 4.27 6.51
C GLY A 74 -0.85 3.48 5.22
N VAL A 75 -0.27 4.09 4.19
CA VAL A 75 -0.03 3.43 2.89
C VAL A 75 1.46 3.17 2.70
N PHE A 76 1.81 1.93 2.39
CA PHE A 76 3.20 1.48 2.27
C PHE A 76 3.41 0.74 0.94
N PHE A 77 4.42 1.16 0.18
CA PHE A 77 4.92 0.45 -0.99
C PHE A 77 6.03 -0.51 -0.59
N VAL A 78 5.90 -1.75 -1.04
CA VAL A 78 6.85 -2.83 -0.76
C VAL A 78 7.26 -3.47 -2.08
N GLU A 79 8.47 -3.18 -2.54
CA GLU A 79 9.06 -3.86 -3.69
C GLU A 79 9.82 -5.09 -3.21
N PHE A 80 9.53 -6.25 -3.79
CA PHE A 80 10.25 -7.49 -3.52
C PHE A 80 11.43 -7.65 -4.50
N SER A 81 12.51 -8.26 -4.04
CA SER A 81 13.72 -8.51 -4.84
C SER A 81 13.60 -9.73 -5.76
N ASP A 82 12.48 -10.46 -5.69
CA ASP A 82 12.14 -11.59 -6.55
C ASP A 82 10.68 -11.51 -7.03
N GLY A 83 10.25 -12.52 -7.80
CA GLY A 83 8.90 -12.62 -8.37
C GLY A 83 7.81 -13.01 -7.38
N ARG A 84 8.03 -12.96 -6.05
CA ARG A 84 7.08 -13.41 -5.04
C ARG A 84 6.86 -12.40 -3.92
N VAL A 85 5.59 -12.20 -3.57
CA VAL A 85 5.20 -11.45 -2.37
C VAL A 85 5.21 -12.40 -1.16
N TYR A 86 6.09 -12.13 -0.18
CA TYR A 86 6.20 -12.96 1.01
C TYR A 86 5.35 -12.44 2.16
N ARG A 87 4.28 -13.18 2.50
CA ARG A 87 3.45 -12.91 3.69
C ARG A 87 4.26 -12.78 4.99
N THR A 88 5.30 -13.60 5.15
CA THR A 88 6.14 -13.57 6.35
C THR A 88 6.98 -12.30 6.42
N ALA A 89 7.52 -11.82 5.30
CA ALA A 89 8.21 -10.54 5.24
C ALA A 89 7.26 -9.37 5.55
N LEU A 90 6.06 -9.33 4.95
CA LEU A 90 5.04 -8.32 5.26
C LEU A 90 4.65 -8.31 6.74
N ARG A 91 4.51 -9.48 7.37
CA ARG A 91 4.25 -9.59 8.82
C ARG A 91 5.38 -9.01 9.66
N GLN A 92 6.64 -9.15 9.22
CA GLN A 92 7.78 -8.57 9.94
C GLN A 92 7.83 -7.06 9.76
N VAL A 93 7.59 -6.56 8.54
CA VAL A 93 7.42 -5.11 8.29
C VAL A 93 6.32 -4.54 9.18
N LEU A 94 5.15 -5.18 9.23
CA LEU A 94 4.04 -4.79 10.11
C LEU A 94 4.46 -4.72 11.59
N ARG A 95 5.22 -5.72 12.07
CA ARG A 95 5.74 -5.76 13.45
C ARG A 95 6.78 -4.68 13.71
N GLY A 96 7.49 -4.22 12.69
CA GLY A 96 8.43 -3.11 12.75
C GLY A 96 7.76 -1.76 12.82
N LEU A 97 6.71 -1.56 12.03
CA LEU A 97 5.98 -0.28 11.93
C LEU A 97 5.19 0.06 13.20
N VAL A 98 4.52 -0.93 13.81
CA VAL A 98 3.61 -0.69 14.95
C VAL A 98 4.31 -0.16 16.21
N PRO A 99 5.50 -0.67 16.61
CA PRO A 99 6.26 -0.13 17.74
C PRO A 99 7.16 1.03 17.35
N SER A 100 7.52 1.18 16.07
CA SER A 100 8.37 2.28 15.57
C SER A 100 7.53 3.55 15.40
N ARG A 101 6.98 4.02 16.52
CA ARG A 101 6.54 5.41 16.67
C ARG A 101 7.78 6.27 16.46
N ARG A 102 7.94 6.89 15.29
CA ARG A 102 9.00 7.88 15.13
C ARG A 102 8.74 9.05 16.08
N LYS A 103 9.81 9.66 16.55
CA LYS A 103 9.83 10.94 17.29
C LYS A 103 9.56 12.15 16.38
N ASP A 104 9.03 11.91 15.18
CA ASP A 104 8.86 12.90 14.13
C ASP A 104 7.38 13.31 14.08
N PRO A 105 7.04 14.57 14.39
CA PRO A 105 5.66 15.05 14.40
C PRO A 105 5.00 15.02 13.00
N ASP A 106 5.77 14.94 11.92
CA ASP A 106 5.23 14.85 10.55
C ASP A 106 4.76 13.43 10.19
N LEU A 107 5.08 12.43 11.02
CA LEU A 107 4.65 11.05 10.82
C LEU A 107 3.41 10.72 11.64
N GLN A 108 2.27 10.73 10.97
CA GLN A 108 0.99 10.38 11.56
C GLN A 108 1.01 8.93 12.07
N SER A 109 0.54 8.72 13.31
CA SER A 109 0.45 7.39 13.89
C SER A 109 -0.83 6.69 13.43
N TRP A 110 -0.70 5.61 12.66
CA TRP A 110 -1.86 4.80 12.26
C TRP A 110 -2.11 3.65 13.22
N GLN A 111 -3.38 3.29 13.37
CA GLN A 111 -3.73 2.02 14.02
C GLN A 111 -3.30 0.88 13.10
N ARG A 112 -2.85 -0.23 13.70
CA ARG A 112 -2.34 -1.40 12.96
C ARG A 112 -3.31 -1.95 11.93
N ASP A 113 -4.61 -1.88 12.25
CA ASP A 113 -5.69 -2.37 11.40
C ASP A 113 -6.08 -1.34 10.32
N ASN A 114 -5.34 -0.24 10.21
CA ASN A 114 -5.54 0.79 9.19
C ASN A 114 -4.27 0.92 8.35
N LEU A 115 -3.62 -0.20 8.03
CA LEU A 115 -2.45 -0.22 7.15
C LEU A 115 -2.78 -0.92 5.84
N LEU A 116 -2.42 -0.25 4.75
CA LEU A 116 -2.50 -0.73 3.38
C LEU A 116 -1.08 -0.93 2.85
N PHE A 117 -0.75 -2.15 2.46
CA PHE A 117 0.48 -2.47 1.76
C PHE A 117 0.19 -2.65 0.28
N ILE A 118 0.92 -1.95 -0.56
CA ILE A 118 0.90 -2.07 -2.01
C ILE A 118 2.23 -2.71 -2.40
N CYS A 119 2.17 -3.99 -2.74
CA CYS A 119 3.34 -4.81 -2.99
C CYS A 119 3.54 -4.98 -4.49
N THR A 120 4.80 -4.99 -4.94
CA THR A 120 5.13 -5.40 -6.30
C THR A 120 6.41 -6.22 -6.33
N THR A 121 6.62 -6.96 -7.41
CA THR A 121 7.80 -7.78 -7.69
C THR A 121 8.90 -6.95 -8.33
N LYS A 122 10.10 -7.53 -8.43
CA LYS A 122 11.25 -6.88 -9.06
C LYS A 122 10.95 -6.44 -10.50
N GLU A 123 10.22 -7.26 -11.25
CA GLU A 123 9.86 -7.02 -12.65
C GLU A 123 8.61 -6.14 -12.82
N CYS A 124 7.97 -5.72 -11.71
CA CYS A 124 6.70 -4.99 -11.73
C CYS A 124 5.65 -5.66 -12.63
N ASP A 125 5.60 -7.00 -12.56
CA ASP A 125 4.67 -7.85 -13.29
C ASP A 125 3.52 -8.34 -12.42
N ARG A 126 3.55 -8.07 -11.10
CA ARG A 126 2.49 -8.43 -10.16
C ARG A 126 2.32 -7.33 -9.13
N PHE A 127 1.11 -6.82 -9.01
CA PHE A 127 0.74 -5.88 -7.95
C PHE A 127 -0.21 -6.54 -6.96
N THR A 128 0.04 -6.38 -5.67
CA THR A 128 -0.77 -6.97 -4.60
C THR A 128 -1.07 -5.95 -3.54
N PHE A 129 -2.35 -5.65 -3.36
CA PHE A 129 -2.87 -4.87 -2.26
C PHE A 129 -3.08 -5.81 -1.09
N ALA A 130 -2.58 -5.45 0.07
CA ALA A 130 -2.59 -6.30 1.25
C ALA A 130 -2.97 -5.50 2.49
N HIS A 131 -3.86 -6.08 3.29
CA HIS A 131 -4.37 -5.47 4.52
C HIS A 131 -4.44 -6.55 5.62
N PHE A 132 -4.01 -6.19 6.83
CA PHE A 132 -4.06 -7.09 7.99
C PHE A 132 -5.25 -6.77 8.88
N ARG A 133 -6.17 -7.72 9.03
CA ARG A 133 -7.37 -7.60 9.87
C ARG A 133 -7.24 -8.33 11.19
N GLY A 134 -7.59 -7.67 12.30
CA GLY A 134 -7.82 -8.29 13.62
C GLY A 134 -6.79 -7.91 14.69
N GLU A 135 -7.19 -8.00 15.97
CA GLU A 135 -6.66 -7.26 17.13
C GLU A 135 -5.18 -7.44 17.53
N LYS A 136 -4.50 -8.52 17.15
CA LYS A 136 -3.07 -8.73 17.47
C LYS A 136 -2.24 -9.05 16.23
N ALA A 137 -1.07 -8.42 16.06
CA ALA A 137 -0.16 -8.61 14.93
C ALA A 137 0.13 -10.08 14.55
N PRO A 138 0.40 -11.00 15.49
CA PRO A 138 0.60 -12.41 15.13
C PRO A 138 -0.70 -13.12 14.69
N LYS A 139 -1.87 -12.71 15.20
CA LYS A 139 -3.17 -13.33 14.91
C LYS A 139 -3.93 -12.66 13.76
N ALA A 140 -3.46 -11.51 13.28
CA ALA A 140 -4.10 -10.80 12.19
C ALA A 140 -4.15 -11.66 10.92
N LYS A 141 -5.32 -11.68 10.27
CA LYS A 141 -5.53 -12.34 8.99
C LYS A 141 -5.03 -11.39 7.90
N LEU A 142 -4.20 -11.89 6.99
CA LEU A 142 -3.81 -11.15 5.80
C LEU A 142 -4.90 -11.34 4.74
N CYS A 143 -5.53 -10.26 4.32
CA CYS A 143 -6.43 -10.21 3.18
C CYS A 143 -5.71 -9.52 2.02
N THR A 144 -5.83 -10.07 0.81
CA THR A 144 -5.12 -9.57 -0.37
C THR A 144 -5.98 -9.65 -1.61
N PHE A 145 -5.81 -8.69 -2.51
CA PHE A 145 -6.22 -8.78 -3.90
C PHE A 145 -5.12 -8.15 -4.77
N GLY A 146 -5.16 -8.39 -6.07
CA GLY A 146 -4.12 -7.92 -6.96
C GLY A 146 -4.31 -8.43 -8.37
N TRP A 147 -3.37 -8.11 -9.23
CA TRP A 147 -3.31 -8.61 -10.60
C TRP A 147 -1.88 -8.87 -11.01
N GLU A 148 -1.74 -9.61 -12.11
CA GLU A 148 -0.50 -9.84 -12.81
C GLU A 148 -0.55 -9.17 -14.19
N ARG A 149 0.62 -8.92 -14.77
CA ARG A 149 0.73 -8.48 -16.15
C ARG A 149 0.08 -9.53 -17.04
N ASP A 150 -0.70 -9.06 -18.00
CA ASP A 150 -1.47 -9.89 -18.92
C ASP A 150 -2.56 -10.76 -18.25
N ASP A 151 -2.94 -10.48 -16.99
CA ASP A 151 -4.05 -11.17 -16.34
C ASP A 151 -5.36 -10.95 -17.15
N PRO A 152 -5.99 -12.03 -17.64
CA PRO A 152 -7.24 -11.92 -18.37
C PRO A 152 -8.43 -11.60 -17.45
N TYR A 153 -8.32 -11.80 -16.13
CA TYR A 153 -9.41 -11.73 -15.16
C TYR A 153 -9.30 -10.55 -14.18
N VAL A 154 -9.04 -9.34 -14.69
CA VAL A 154 -9.02 -8.11 -13.87
C VAL A 154 -10.40 -7.51 -13.59
N ARG A 155 -11.48 -8.10 -14.10
CA ARG A 155 -12.82 -7.52 -13.97
C ARG A 155 -13.28 -7.39 -12.52
N THR A 156 -13.18 -8.48 -11.74
CA THR A 156 -13.63 -8.50 -10.34
C THR A 156 -12.93 -7.44 -9.50
N LEU A 157 -11.60 -7.29 -9.65
CA LEU A 157 -10.86 -6.29 -8.87
C LEU A 157 -11.21 -4.85 -9.30
N CYS A 158 -11.50 -4.64 -10.59
CA CYS A 158 -11.92 -3.34 -11.11
C CYS A 158 -13.35 -2.99 -10.70
N GLU A 159 -14.24 -3.96 -10.55
CA GLU A 159 -15.64 -3.71 -10.15
C GLU A 159 -15.81 -3.58 -8.63
N TYR A 160 -15.07 -4.37 -7.84
CA TYR A 160 -15.36 -4.53 -6.41
C TYR A 160 -14.23 -4.09 -5.47
N ASN A 161 -12.96 -4.23 -5.86
CA ASN A 161 -11.84 -3.98 -4.95
C ASN A 161 -11.26 -2.57 -5.09
N LEU A 162 -10.75 -2.21 -6.27
CA LEU A 162 -10.11 -0.92 -6.51
C LEU A 162 -11.02 0.29 -6.25
N PRO A 163 -12.31 0.30 -6.68
CA PRO A 163 -13.19 1.45 -6.42
C PRO A 163 -13.37 1.75 -4.92
N ALA A 164 -13.30 0.72 -4.06
CA ALA A 164 -13.38 0.90 -2.62
C ALA A 164 -12.17 1.65 -2.05
N LEU A 165 -11.01 1.59 -2.70
CA LEU A 165 -9.82 2.37 -2.36
C LEU A 165 -9.80 3.78 -2.95
N GLY A 166 -10.89 4.22 -3.60
CA GLY A 166 -11.04 5.60 -4.05
C GLY A 166 -10.95 6.59 -2.89
N PHE A 167 -10.29 7.72 -3.11
CA PHE A 167 -10.25 8.82 -2.16
C PHE A 167 -11.68 9.27 -1.81
N PRO A 168 -11.96 9.62 -0.54
CA PRO A 168 -13.30 10.03 -0.13
C PRO A 168 -13.78 11.30 -0.86
N ASP A 169 -15.07 11.35 -1.20
CA ASP A 169 -15.68 12.50 -1.89
C ASP A 169 -15.81 13.73 -0.98
N ASP A 170 -15.81 13.53 0.33
CA ASP A 170 -15.84 14.55 1.37
C ASP A 170 -14.45 15.12 1.70
N GLY A 171 -13.42 14.78 0.92
CA GLY A 171 -12.05 15.25 1.19
C GLY A 171 -11.36 14.55 2.37
N GLY A 172 -11.95 13.47 2.92
CA GLY A 172 -11.40 12.76 4.06
C GLY A 172 -11.77 13.37 5.42
N GLU A 173 -12.90 14.09 5.48
CA GLU A 173 -13.46 14.66 6.71
C GLU A 173 -14.05 13.58 7.63
N ASP A 174 -14.74 12.57 7.08
CA ASP A 174 -15.30 11.45 7.84
C ASP A 174 -14.32 10.25 7.88
N ALA A 175 -13.42 10.28 8.87
CA ALA A 175 -12.46 9.20 9.07
C ALA A 175 -13.11 7.81 9.31
N PRO A 176 -14.16 7.67 10.15
CA PRO A 176 -14.91 6.41 10.27
C PRO A 176 -15.47 5.88 8.94
N ALA A 177 -16.07 6.73 8.12
CA ALA A 177 -16.60 6.33 6.81
C ALA A 177 -15.47 5.93 5.86
N TRP A 178 -14.34 6.64 5.87
CA TRP A 178 -13.16 6.29 5.09
C TRP A 178 -12.58 4.92 5.48
N LEU A 179 -12.44 4.66 6.78
CA LEU A 179 -12.03 3.35 7.30
C LEU A 179 -12.95 2.23 6.80
N ALA A 180 -14.26 2.41 6.95
CA ALA A 180 -15.25 1.43 6.52
C ALA A 180 -15.25 1.23 5.00
N LYS A 181 -15.04 2.28 4.21
CA LYS A 181 -15.01 2.23 2.74
C LYS A 181 -13.81 1.41 2.26
N TRP A 182 -12.60 1.78 2.66
CA TRP A 182 -11.38 1.10 2.21
C TRP A 182 -11.29 -0.34 2.72
N ALA A 183 -11.80 -0.62 3.92
CA ALA A 183 -11.87 -1.98 4.44
C ALA A 183 -12.74 -2.92 3.58
N LYS A 184 -13.72 -2.41 2.82
CA LYS A 184 -14.56 -3.22 1.89
C LYS A 184 -13.78 -3.74 0.68
N ALA A 185 -12.60 -3.20 0.40
CA ALA A 185 -11.73 -3.73 -0.64
C ALA A 185 -11.17 -5.13 -0.32
N PHE A 186 -11.34 -5.64 0.91
CA PHE A 186 -10.71 -6.84 1.45
C PHE A 186 -11.67 -7.78 2.18
#